data_AF-A0AAD2HC31-F1
#
_entry.id   AF-A0AAD2HC31-F1
#
_cell.length_a   1.000
_cell.length_b   1.000
_cell.length_c   1.000
_cell.angle_alpha   90.00
_cell.angle_beta   90.00
_cell.angle_gamma   90.00
#
_symmetry.space_group_name_H-M   'P 1'
#
loop_
_entity.id
_entity.type
_entity.pdbx_description
1 polymer ?
#
loop_
_entity_poly.entity_id
_entity_poly.type
_entity_poly.pdbx_seq_one_letter_code
_entity_poly.pdbx_strand_id
1 'polypeptide(L)'
;MEDETAEIELLEQNLNKTLQTSARMTAILNAFDTRLAKLERSIRPLYDSTQVLNRRAGNIEKALAKIDEVASNQEGIAAEEALILRGPQPNQLTTYTEALDRLNASIAFKSGDRDAQDTARLIETGAKKLAGTFTKLVAEVSASSAAFPASTVATLRPLVAFIRTLPLPATHPSHPAAPAIMSALKDAQRGYADMRGNWARRALEAGGKRVVDRAESGESLVVGREFGDWVAGVLAVADEEYLLIKELSPLSSPNAVATSYNTLLNPILALFSTTLTSLVALIKRSLSKHAFLALAANEALLTLQDQWDVLLARRGSENAKSNELKDGLGTLRGVCLRSFPEFLADIKMASLSKGGSDTSTGTADFVVSAVKYLERLPDVQEAASSALLQLGDGNWKMGEGVQVGKGNKLGDGDEQVILEHFVYDVITTAISSLTTISRTQRRGAYGSIYLLNNISYLRRSTLEAPSNDALIDLLSKPTQDAINSASRTAKAGYFDANFSPLLQTLTDDAGAKGSSGKSAVKEKFTRFYELLDEVLERHKNARILEDDDEGREDVGEDVVKLVVPSLVRFTTKHKEKEFSKNPQKYIKQSSEAVEAQLRAIYR
;
A
#
# COMPACT_ATOMS: atom_id res chain seq x y z
N MET A 1 -14.29 -21.77 159.60
CA MET A 1 -15.63 -21.72 158.99
C MET A 1 -16.06 -20.30 158.63
N GLU A 2 -15.71 -19.25 159.38
CA GLU A 2 -16.08 -17.87 159.00
C GLU A 2 -15.21 -17.28 157.85
N ASP A 3 -13.91 -17.56 157.79
CA ASP A 3 -13.01 -17.05 156.71
C ASP A 3 -13.34 -17.60 155.31
N GLU A 4 -13.69 -18.88 155.18
CA GLU A 4 -14.04 -19.49 153.89
C GLU A 4 -15.34 -18.89 153.31
N THR A 5 -16.24 -18.40 154.17
CA THR A 5 -17.51 -17.80 153.76
C THR A 5 -17.29 -16.41 153.15
N ALA A 6 -16.37 -15.62 153.73
CA ALA A 6 -16.01 -14.30 153.21
C ALA A 6 -15.24 -14.37 151.88
N GLU A 7 -14.39 -15.41 151.70
CA GLU A 7 -13.69 -15.65 150.44
C GLU A 7 -14.64 -16.06 149.32
N ILE A 8 -15.66 -16.89 149.63
CA ILE A 8 -16.72 -17.25 148.69
C ILE A 8 -17.56 -16.03 148.30
N GLU A 9 -17.94 -15.17 149.25
CA GLU A 9 -18.67 -13.92 148.93
C GLU A 9 -17.84 -12.97 148.05
N LEU A 10 -16.53 -12.84 148.31
CA LEU A 10 -15.63 -12.03 147.48
C LEU A 10 -15.47 -12.60 146.06
N LEU A 11 -15.33 -13.92 145.94
CA LEU A 11 -15.28 -14.61 144.65
C LEU A 11 -16.61 -14.47 143.89
N GLU A 12 -17.75 -14.54 144.58
CA GLU A 12 -19.07 -14.33 144.00
C GLU A 12 -19.26 -12.87 143.54
N GLN A 13 -18.70 -11.90 144.28
CA GLN A 13 -18.68 -10.49 143.89
C GLN A 13 -17.78 -10.24 142.65
N ASN A 14 -16.62 -10.90 142.58
CA ASN A 14 -15.72 -10.85 141.42
C ASN A 14 -16.31 -11.56 140.20
N LEU A 15 -17.01 -12.68 140.41
CA LEU A 15 -17.76 -13.39 139.38
C LEU A 15 -18.88 -12.49 138.83
N ASN A 16 -19.64 -11.83 139.71
CA ASN A 16 -20.68 -10.87 139.31
C ASN A 16 -20.11 -9.67 138.54
N LYS A 17 -18.96 -9.11 138.94
CA LYS A 17 -18.26 -8.06 138.17
C LYS A 17 -17.80 -8.55 136.80
N THR A 18 -17.29 -9.79 136.71
CA THR A 18 -16.85 -10.38 135.44
C THR A 18 -18.04 -10.65 134.53
N LEU A 19 -19.16 -11.14 135.07
CA LEU A 19 -20.42 -11.31 134.34
C LEU A 19 -20.97 -9.98 133.85
N GLN A 20 -20.94 -8.92 134.68
CA GLN A 20 -21.34 -7.57 134.25
C GLN A 20 -20.45 -7.03 133.12
N THR A 21 -19.15 -7.26 133.20
CA THR A 21 -18.19 -6.80 132.17
C THR A 21 -18.38 -7.58 130.87
N SER A 22 -18.58 -8.89 130.96
CA SER A 22 -18.94 -9.75 129.82
C SER A 22 -20.26 -9.32 129.19
N ALA A 23 -21.30 -9.03 129.99
CA ALA A 23 -22.57 -8.51 129.50
C ALA A 23 -22.41 -7.15 128.79
N ARG A 24 -21.55 -6.25 129.29
CA ARG A 24 -21.23 -4.98 128.61
C ARG A 24 -20.48 -5.21 127.30
N MET A 25 -19.51 -6.13 127.24
CA MET A 25 -18.81 -6.48 126.00
C MET A 25 -19.79 -7.03 124.96
N THR A 26 -20.67 -7.95 125.37
CA THR A 26 -21.71 -8.51 124.49
C THR A 26 -22.67 -7.43 123.99
N ALA A 27 -23.05 -6.46 124.84
CA ALA A 27 -23.87 -5.33 124.43
C ALA A 27 -23.18 -4.42 123.41
N ILE A 28 -21.88 -4.13 123.59
CA ILE A 28 -21.08 -3.33 122.66
C ILE A 28 -20.93 -4.05 121.32
N LEU A 29 -20.64 -5.36 121.33
CA LEU A 29 -20.53 -6.18 120.12
C LEU A 29 -21.85 -6.23 119.36
N ASN A 30 -22.97 -6.46 120.05
CA ASN A 30 -24.30 -6.39 119.44
C ASN A 30 -24.59 -5.01 118.84
N ALA A 31 -24.16 -3.93 119.49
CA ALA A 31 -24.31 -2.57 118.96
C ALA A 31 -23.45 -2.35 117.70
N PHE A 32 -22.24 -2.89 117.65
CA PHE A 32 -21.38 -2.85 116.46
C PHE A 32 -21.95 -3.67 115.31
N ASP A 33 -22.40 -4.91 115.55
CA ASP A 33 -23.04 -5.75 114.53
C ASP A 33 -24.29 -5.08 113.98
N THR A 34 -25.11 -4.47 114.83
CA THR A 34 -26.30 -3.73 114.38
C THR A 34 -25.92 -2.51 113.53
N ARG A 35 -24.83 -1.81 113.86
CA ARG A 35 -24.33 -0.68 113.06
C ARG A 35 -23.70 -1.12 111.75
N LEU A 36 -22.94 -2.21 111.74
CA LEU A 36 -22.35 -2.80 110.53
C LEU A 36 -23.44 -3.31 109.59
N ALA A 37 -24.45 -4.00 110.10
CA ALA A 37 -25.59 -4.46 109.31
C ALA A 37 -26.38 -3.27 108.72
N LYS A 38 -26.58 -2.18 109.48
CA LYS A 38 -27.19 -0.94 108.94
C LYS A 38 -26.32 -0.27 107.89
N LEU A 39 -25.01 -0.22 108.10
CA LEU A 39 -24.05 0.36 107.17
C LEU A 39 -24.03 -0.44 105.86
N GLU A 40 -23.91 -1.77 105.93
CA GLU A 40 -23.95 -2.65 104.76
C GLU A 40 -25.25 -2.46 103.99
N ARG A 41 -26.40 -2.42 104.68
CA ARG A 41 -27.71 -2.21 104.05
C ARG A 41 -27.83 -0.84 103.38
N SER A 42 -27.10 0.17 103.86
CA SER A 42 -27.07 1.52 103.27
C SER A 42 -26.05 1.69 102.13
N ILE A 43 -24.88 1.05 102.22
CA ILE A 43 -23.77 1.23 101.27
C ILE A 43 -23.87 0.27 100.09
N ARG A 44 -24.32 -0.98 100.31
CA ARG A 44 -24.44 -1.98 99.25
C ARG A 44 -25.25 -1.51 98.02
N PRO A 45 -26.45 -0.91 98.17
CA PRO A 45 -27.17 -0.39 97.01
C PRO A 45 -26.43 0.77 96.31
N LEU A 46 -25.66 1.59 97.04
CA LEU A 46 -24.83 2.65 96.45
C LEU A 46 -23.65 2.07 95.65
N TYR A 47 -23.00 1.03 96.18
CA TYR A 47 -21.91 0.34 95.49
C TYR A 47 -22.41 -0.34 94.21
N ASP A 48 -23.51 -1.09 94.30
CA ASP A 48 -24.12 -1.77 93.15
C ASP A 48 -24.59 -0.77 92.09
N SER A 49 -25.23 0.33 92.52
CA SER A 49 -25.65 1.41 91.63
C SER A 49 -24.45 2.08 90.94
N THR A 50 -23.37 2.35 91.68
CA THR A 50 -22.13 2.95 91.14
C THR A 50 -21.46 2.02 90.13
N GLN A 51 -21.43 0.70 90.39
CA GLN A 51 -20.87 -0.28 89.45
C GLN A 51 -21.68 -0.35 88.15
N VAL A 52 -23.01 -0.32 88.24
CA VAL A 52 -23.90 -0.24 87.07
C VAL A 52 -23.69 1.06 86.31
N LEU A 53 -23.53 2.19 87.02
CA LEU A 53 -23.28 3.49 86.41
C LEU A 53 -21.93 3.54 85.68
N ASN A 54 -20.85 3.02 86.26
CA ASN A 54 -19.55 2.90 85.61
C ASN A 54 -19.60 1.99 84.39
N ARG A 55 -20.34 0.88 84.46
CA ARG A 55 -20.55 0.01 83.29
C ARG A 55 -21.33 0.72 82.18
N ARG A 56 -22.35 1.52 82.53
CA ARG A 56 -23.10 2.33 81.56
C ARG A 56 -22.23 3.43 80.96
N ALA A 57 -21.47 4.17 81.78
CA ALA A 57 -20.56 5.20 81.33
C ALA A 57 -19.52 4.64 80.35
N GLY A 58 -18.86 3.52 80.70
CA GLY A 58 -17.92 2.87 79.79
C GLY A 58 -18.56 2.31 78.51
N ASN A 59 -19.82 1.86 78.57
CA ASN A 59 -20.55 1.47 77.36
C ASN A 59 -20.90 2.69 76.48
N ILE A 60 -21.29 3.82 77.09
CA ILE A 60 -21.58 5.07 76.40
C ILE A 60 -20.31 5.61 75.72
N GLU A 61 -19.18 5.62 76.42
CA GLU A 61 -17.89 6.03 75.85
C GLU A 61 -17.50 5.16 74.65
N LYS A 62 -17.65 3.84 74.75
CA LYS A 62 -17.40 2.92 73.62
C LYS A 62 -18.35 3.16 72.46
N ALA A 63 -19.62 3.45 72.73
CA ALA A 63 -20.61 3.76 71.70
C ALA A 63 -20.29 5.10 71.02
N LEU A 64 -19.91 6.13 71.78
CA LEU A 64 -19.49 7.42 71.24
C LEU A 64 -18.24 7.29 70.37
N ALA A 65 -17.22 6.55 70.82
CA ALA A 65 -16.03 6.29 70.02
C ALA A 65 -16.36 5.57 68.69
N LYS A 66 -17.31 4.64 68.71
CA LYS A 66 -17.79 3.98 67.48
C LYS A 66 -18.61 4.91 66.58
N ILE A 67 -19.40 5.82 67.15
CA ILE A 67 -20.13 6.84 66.39
C ILE A 67 -19.16 7.81 65.72
N ASP A 68 -18.14 8.27 66.43
CA ASP A 68 -17.10 9.16 65.89
C ASP A 68 -16.30 8.48 64.77
N GLU A 69 -15.97 7.20 64.92
CA GLU A 69 -15.34 6.37 63.87
C GLU A 69 -16.22 6.28 62.62
N VAL A 70 -17.53 6.06 62.76
CA VAL A 70 -18.47 6.01 61.63
C VAL A 70 -18.66 7.38 60.97
N ALA A 71 -18.77 8.45 61.76
CA ALA A 71 -18.95 9.81 61.27
C ALA A 71 -17.73 10.28 60.45
N SER A 72 -16.52 10.06 60.97
CA SER A 72 -15.28 10.39 60.24
C SER A 72 -15.15 9.59 58.94
N ASN A 73 -15.53 8.32 58.94
CA ASN A 73 -15.54 7.49 57.74
C ASN A 73 -16.57 7.98 56.69
N GLN A 74 -17.75 8.44 57.13
CA GLN A 74 -18.79 8.98 56.22
C GLN A 74 -18.40 10.33 55.63
N GLU A 75 -17.76 11.21 56.39
CA GLU A 75 -17.27 12.50 55.90
C GLU A 75 -16.19 12.33 54.82
N GLY A 76 -15.27 11.38 55.02
CA GLY A 76 -14.26 11.01 54.02
C GLY A 76 -14.87 10.48 52.71
N ILE A 77 -15.87 9.58 52.80
CA ILE A 77 -16.57 9.04 51.64
C ILE A 77 -17.37 10.13 50.91
N ALA A 78 -18.03 11.04 51.63
CA ALA A 78 -18.80 12.13 51.01
C ALA A 78 -17.90 13.11 50.22
N ALA A 79 -16.70 13.41 50.74
CA ALA A 79 -15.72 14.22 50.03
C ALA A 79 -15.22 13.52 48.75
N GLU A 80 -14.97 12.21 48.81
CA GLU A 80 -14.58 11.41 47.65
C GLU A 80 -15.72 11.27 46.65
N GLU A 81 -16.95 11.02 47.10
CA GLU A 81 -18.15 10.97 46.26
C GLU A 81 -18.33 12.28 45.47
N ALA A 82 -18.24 13.43 46.12
CA ALA A 82 -18.33 14.73 45.45
C ALA A 82 -17.24 14.89 44.37
N LEU A 83 -16.01 14.44 44.63
CA LEU A 83 -14.92 14.44 43.67
C LEU A 83 -15.21 13.53 42.46
N ILE A 84 -15.68 12.30 42.70
CA ILE A 84 -16.05 11.34 41.66
C ILE A 84 -17.24 11.86 40.82
N LEU A 85 -18.25 12.44 41.46
CA LEU A 85 -19.41 13.02 40.81
C LEU A 85 -19.08 14.29 40.01
N ARG A 86 -17.99 14.99 40.33
CA ARG A 86 -17.48 16.09 39.50
C ARG A 86 -16.70 15.60 38.26
N GLY A 87 -16.03 14.45 38.36
CA GLY A 87 -15.20 13.90 37.29
C GLY A 87 -13.78 14.46 37.23
N PRO A 88 -12.88 13.80 36.47
CA PRO A 88 -11.47 14.15 36.42
C PRO A 88 -11.25 15.49 35.71
N GLN A 89 -10.39 16.34 36.28
CA GLN A 89 -9.99 17.62 35.69
C GLN A 89 -8.57 17.52 35.11
N PRO A 90 -8.23 18.23 34.02
CA PRO A 90 -6.94 18.09 33.33
C PRO A 90 -5.70 18.21 34.22
N ASN A 91 -5.74 19.08 35.24
CA ASN A 91 -4.62 19.33 36.16
C ASN A 91 -4.77 18.65 37.53
N GLN A 92 -5.81 17.83 37.72
CA GLN A 92 -6.12 17.16 38.99
C GLN A 92 -6.37 15.66 38.78
N LEU A 93 -5.78 15.07 37.75
CA LEU A 93 -5.94 13.65 37.46
C LEU A 93 -5.43 12.82 38.65
N THR A 94 -4.27 13.14 39.22
CA THR A 94 -3.67 12.41 40.34
C THR A 94 -4.59 12.39 41.57
N THR A 95 -5.18 13.53 41.94
CA THR A 95 -6.13 13.60 43.06
C THR A 95 -7.36 12.73 42.82
N TYR A 96 -7.83 12.67 41.57
CA TYR A 96 -8.96 11.84 41.18
C TYR A 96 -8.64 10.35 41.20
N THR A 97 -7.46 9.96 40.71
CA THR A 97 -7.00 8.56 40.71
C THR A 97 -6.73 8.05 42.13
N GLU A 98 -6.12 8.88 42.99
CA GLU A 98 -5.90 8.54 44.40
C GLU A 98 -7.22 8.35 45.17
N ALA A 99 -8.24 9.17 44.91
CA ALA A 99 -9.56 8.98 45.50
C ALA A 99 -10.21 7.66 45.05
N LEU A 100 -10.07 7.29 43.78
CA LEU A 100 -10.55 6.00 43.29
C LEU A 100 -9.79 4.81 43.92
N ASP A 101 -8.48 4.91 44.11
CA ASP A 101 -7.69 3.88 44.79
C ASP A 101 -8.12 3.71 46.25
N ARG A 102 -8.38 4.82 46.96
CA ARG A 102 -8.90 4.77 48.35
C ARG A 102 -10.29 4.14 48.42
N LEU A 103 -11.20 4.50 47.51
CA LEU A 103 -12.52 3.85 47.41
C LEU A 103 -12.38 2.35 47.11
N ASN A 104 -11.51 1.96 46.19
CA ASN A 104 -11.27 0.56 45.84
C ASN A 104 -10.66 -0.24 47.01
N ALA A 105 -9.71 0.35 47.74
CA ALA A 105 -9.16 -0.25 48.95
C ALA A 105 -10.24 -0.42 50.04
N SER A 106 -11.15 0.55 50.19
CA SER A 106 -12.21 0.48 51.21
C SER A 106 -13.17 -0.72 51.03
N ILE A 107 -13.42 -1.15 49.78
CA ILE A 107 -14.23 -2.35 49.48
C ILE A 107 -13.53 -3.62 49.96
N ALA A 108 -12.21 -3.71 49.85
CA ALA A 108 -11.45 -4.88 50.30
C ALA A 108 -11.54 -5.09 51.83
N PHE A 109 -11.65 -3.99 52.60
CA PHE A 109 -11.75 -4.05 54.06
C PHE A 109 -13.19 -4.16 54.59
N LYS A 110 -14.20 -3.74 53.83
CA LYS A 110 -15.63 -3.72 54.22
C LYS A 110 -16.43 -4.83 53.54
N SER A 111 -16.01 -6.09 53.70
CA SER A 111 -16.52 -7.26 52.99
C SER A 111 -17.93 -7.75 53.38
N GLY A 112 -18.80 -6.87 53.90
CA GLY A 112 -20.21 -7.20 54.10
C GLY A 112 -21.05 -6.01 54.56
N ASP A 113 -21.62 -5.24 53.64
CA ASP A 113 -22.88 -4.49 53.84
C ASP A 113 -23.35 -3.76 52.56
N ARG A 114 -24.56 -3.17 52.60
CA ARG A 114 -25.11 -2.24 51.56
C ARG A 114 -24.11 -1.16 51.14
N ASP A 115 -23.29 -0.67 52.06
CA ASP A 115 -22.28 0.37 51.83
C ASP A 115 -21.20 -0.04 50.80
N ALA A 116 -20.87 -1.34 50.70
CA ALA A 116 -19.93 -1.84 49.71
C ALA A 116 -20.51 -1.78 48.28
N GLN A 117 -21.83 -1.93 48.13
CA GLN A 117 -22.51 -1.79 46.84
C GLN A 117 -22.57 -0.33 46.39
N ASP A 118 -22.84 0.61 47.30
CA ASP A 118 -22.86 2.02 46.97
C ASP A 118 -21.45 2.55 46.65
N THR A 119 -20.44 2.10 47.40
CA THR A 119 -19.02 2.38 47.07
C THR A 119 -18.65 1.79 45.70
N ALA A 120 -19.10 0.58 45.37
CA ALA A 120 -18.85 -0.03 44.06
C ALA A 120 -19.50 0.76 42.91
N ARG A 121 -20.71 1.31 43.11
CA ARG A 121 -21.37 2.20 42.13
C ARG A 121 -20.62 3.50 41.92
N LEU A 122 -20.01 4.06 42.98
CA LEU A 122 -19.14 5.23 42.87
C LEU A 122 -17.88 4.90 42.06
N ILE A 123 -17.22 3.78 42.33
CA ILE A 123 -16.06 3.33 41.54
C ILE A 123 -16.44 3.12 40.08
N GLU A 124 -17.57 2.46 39.81
CA GLU A 124 -18.10 2.28 38.46
C GLU A 124 -18.29 3.63 37.75
N THR A 125 -18.92 4.60 38.43
CA THR A 125 -19.13 5.95 37.91
C THR A 125 -17.81 6.65 37.63
N GLY A 126 -16.84 6.51 38.54
CA GLY A 126 -15.54 7.13 38.40
C GLY A 126 -14.73 6.56 37.24
N ALA A 127 -14.74 5.24 37.08
CA ALA A 127 -14.14 4.53 35.95
C ALA A 127 -14.78 4.92 34.61
N LYS A 128 -16.12 5.02 34.55
CA LYS A 128 -16.85 5.49 33.37
C LYS A 128 -16.44 6.91 32.97
N LYS A 129 -16.19 7.80 33.93
CA LYS A 129 -15.72 9.17 33.65
C LYS A 129 -14.28 9.23 33.18
N LEU A 130 -13.40 8.37 33.69
CA LEU A 130 -12.04 8.22 33.15
C LEU A 130 -12.07 7.72 31.71
N ALA A 131 -12.88 6.69 31.44
CA ALA A 131 -13.11 6.19 30.09
C ALA A 131 -13.68 7.27 29.16
N GLY A 132 -14.65 8.06 29.64
CA GLY A 132 -15.19 9.21 28.91
C GLY A 132 -14.16 10.31 28.63
N THR A 133 -13.27 10.58 29.59
CA THR A 133 -12.18 11.57 29.42
C THR A 133 -11.17 11.09 28.39
N PHE A 134 -10.80 9.81 28.43
CA PHE A 134 -9.97 9.17 27.42
C PHE A 134 -10.59 9.33 26.02
N THR A 135 -11.86 8.92 25.86
CA THR A 135 -12.58 9.02 24.58
C THR A 135 -12.68 10.48 24.11
N LYS A 136 -12.92 11.43 25.01
CA LYS A 136 -12.99 12.86 24.68
C LYS A 136 -11.67 13.39 24.12
N LEU A 137 -10.56 13.11 24.80
CA LEU A 137 -9.23 13.55 24.34
C LEU A 137 -8.86 12.93 22.98
N VAL A 138 -9.23 11.66 22.76
CA VAL A 138 -9.02 10.98 21.48
C VAL A 138 -9.90 11.57 20.39
N ALA A 139 -11.15 11.93 20.69
CA ALA A 139 -12.05 12.58 19.75
C ALA A 139 -11.54 13.95 19.31
N GLU A 140 -11.06 14.77 20.25
CA GLU A 140 -10.48 16.09 19.98
C GLU A 140 -9.28 15.99 19.01
N VAL A 141 -8.38 15.04 19.23
CA VAL A 141 -7.24 14.83 18.33
C VAL A 141 -7.67 14.24 16.98
N SER A 142 -8.61 13.31 16.98
CA SER A 142 -9.09 12.66 15.74
C SER A 142 -9.91 13.60 14.85
N ALA A 143 -10.38 14.74 15.38
CA ALA A 143 -11.03 15.78 14.60
C ALA A 143 -10.04 16.65 13.79
N SER A 144 -8.77 16.71 14.21
CA SER A 144 -7.70 17.43 13.51
C SER A 144 -7.22 16.68 12.26
N SER A 145 -6.67 17.39 11.29
CA SER A 145 -5.96 16.80 10.14
C SER A 145 -4.53 16.35 10.47
N ALA A 146 -3.99 16.77 11.62
CA ALA A 146 -2.63 16.44 12.03
C ALA A 146 -2.53 15.03 12.64
N ALA A 147 -1.34 14.43 12.53
CA ALA A 147 -0.98 13.20 13.24
C ALA A 147 -1.11 13.37 14.76
N PHE A 148 -1.14 12.25 15.50
CA PHE A 148 -1.34 12.24 16.94
C PHE A 148 -0.24 13.06 17.65
N PRO A 149 -0.56 14.21 18.29
CA PRO A 149 0.47 15.08 18.85
C PRO A 149 1.16 14.44 20.07
N ALA A 150 2.47 14.61 20.19
CA ALA A 150 3.26 14.09 21.31
C ALA A 150 2.76 14.60 22.68
N SER A 151 2.25 15.83 22.74
CA SER A 151 1.67 16.43 23.96
C SER A 151 0.40 15.71 24.42
N THR A 152 -0.46 15.29 23.48
CA THR A 152 -1.65 14.51 23.81
C THR A 152 -1.26 13.10 24.26
N VAL A 153 -0.29 12.48 23.60
CA VAL A 153 0.26 11.18 24.04
C VAL A 153 0.77 11.29 25.48
N ALA A 154 1.55 12.32 25.81
CA ALA A 154 2.04 12.58 27.16
C ALA A 154 0.91 12.74 28.19
N THR A 155 -0.22 13.35 27.79
CA THR A 155 -1.41 13.49 28.66
C THR A 155 -2.17 12.17 28.84
N LEU A 156 -2.27 11.36 27.79
CA LEU A 156 -3.01 10.10 27.81
C LEU A 156 -2.27 8.96 28.52
N ARG A 157 -0.93 8.94 28.46
CA ARG A 157 -0.10 7.92 29.14
C ARG A 157 -0.46 7.70 30.62
N PRO A 158 -0.45 8.72 31.50
CA PRO A 158 -0.79 8.52 32.91
C PRO A 158 -2.25 8.10 33.11
N LEU A 159 -3.18 8.61 32.29
CA LEU A 159 -4.58 8.22 32.33
C LEU A 159 -4.77 6.74 31.99
N VAL A 160 -4.16 6.27 30.90
CA VAL A 160 -4.23 4.87 30.47
C VAL A 160 -3.52 3.95 31.45
N ALA A 161 -2.38 4.37 31.99
CA ALA A 161 -1.67 3.62 33.03
C ALA A 161 -2.55 3.35 34.25
N PHE A 162 -3.30 4.36 34.71
CA PHE A 162 -4.27 4.19 35.80
C PHE A 162 -5.49 3.36 35.39
N ILE A 163 -6.06 3.59 34.21
CA ILE A 163 -7.21 2.79 33.72
C ILE A 163 -6.89 1.28 33.73
N ARG A 164 -5.65 0.90 33.44
CA ARG A 164 -5.17 -0.48 33.46
C ARG A 164 -5.08 -1.09 34.87
N THR A 165 -5.08 -0.30 35.93
CA THR A 165 -5.09 -0.79 37.33
C THR A 165 -6.49 -1.01 37.89
N LEU A 166 -7.53 -0.54 37.20
CA LEU A 166 -8.91 -0.68 37.64
C LEU A 166 -9.33 -2.16 37.79
N PRO A 167 -10.26 -2.46 38.72
CA PRO A 167 -10.70 -3.84 38.94
C PRO A 167 -11.48 -4.36 37.73
N LEU A 168 -11.00 -5.46 37.15
CA LEU A 168 -11.62 -6.16 36.03
C LEU A 168 -12.01 -7.59 36.44
N PRO A 169 -12.96 -8.25 35.77
CA PRO A 169 -13.40 -9.59 36.17
C PRO A 169 -12.27 -10.63 36.22
N ALA A 170 -11.23 -10.46 35.40
CA ALA A 170 -10.07 -11.34 35.38
C ALA A 170 -9.11 -11.11 36.57
N THR A 171 -9.03 -9.90 37.11
CA THR A 171 -8.13 -9.55 38.22
C THR A 171 -8.85 -9.56 39.57
N HIS A 172 -10.14 -9.22 39.59
CA HIS A 172 -10.98 -9.12 40.78
C HIS A 172 -12.36 -9.75 40.52
N PRO A 173 -12.48 -11.09 40.47
CA PRO A 173 -13.72 -11.78 40.10
C PRO A 173 -14.92 -11.49 41.02
N SER A 174 -14.66 -11.15 42.29
CA SER A 174 -15.68 -10.85 43.30
C SER A 174 -16.01 -9.36 43.42
N HIS A 175 -15.36 -8.48 42.66
CA HIS A 175 -15.58 -7.04 42.76
C HIS A 175 -16.88 -6.61 42.06
N PRO A 176 -17.88 -6.02 42.76
CA PRO A 176 -19.20 -5.77 42.18
C PRO A 176 -19.20 -4.86 40.93
N ALA A 177 -18.31 -3.86 40.88
CA ALA A 177 -18.21 -2.93 39.74
C ALA A 177 -17.46 -3.50 38.52
N ALA A 178 -16.72 -4.61 38.68
CA ALA A 178 -15.76 -5.05 37.66
C ALA A 178 -16.37 -5.35 36.29
N PRO A 179 -17.57 -5.99 36.17
CA PRO A 179 -18.21 -6.21 34.87
C PRO A 179 -18.57 -4.91 34.15
N ALA A 180 -19.09 -3.92 34.88
CA ALA A 180 -19.49 -2.63 34.31
C ALA A 180 -18.28 -1.79 33.88
N ILE A 181 -17.19 -1.82 34.66
CA ILE A 181 -15.92 -1.20 34.30
C ILE A 181 -15.39 -1.83 33.01
N MET A 182 -15.34 -3.17 32.93
CA MET A 182 -14.89 -3.86 31.72
C MET A 182 -15.71 -3.46 30.49
N SER A 183 -17.03 -3.34 30.62
CA SER A 183 -17.90 -2.87 29.52
C SER A 183 -17.53 -1.46 29.08
N ALA A 184 -17.39 -0.52 30.02
CA ALA A 184 -17.04 0.86 29.71
C ALA A 184 -15.67 0.98 29.03
N LEU A 185 -14.68 0.19 29.46
CA LEU A 185 -13.36 0.18 28.83
C LEU A 185 -13.38 -0.44 27.43
N LYS A 186 -14.18 -1.49 27.20
CA LYS A 186 -14.39 -2.06 25.86
C LYS A 186 -14.99 -1.03 24.90
N ASP A 187 -16.00 -0.28 25.35
CA ASP A 187 -16.64 0.73 24.53
C ASP A 187 -15.71 1.92 24.25
N ALA A 188 -14.94 2.37 25.24
CA ALA A 188 -13.94 3.42 25.05
C ALA A 188 -12.83 3.02 24.06
N GLN A 189 -12.35 1.77 24.16
CA GLN A 189 -11.34 1.25 23.26
C GLN A 189 -11.86 1.02 21.84
N ARG A 190 -13.10 0.55 21.68
CA ARG A 190 -13.76 0.50 20.37
C ARG A 190 -13.91 1.90 19.77
N GLY A 191 -14.38 2.86 20.55
CA GLY A 191 -14.49 4.26 20.14
C GLY A 191 -13.15 4.86 19.71
N TYR A 192 -12.06 4.57 20.42
CA TYR A 192 -10.71 4.95 19.99
C TYR A 192 -10.40 4.42 18.59
N ALA A 193 -10.59 3.12 18.37
CA ALA A 193 -10.28 2.47 17.10
C ALA A 193 -11.10 3.06 15.95
N ASP A 194 -12.41 3.26 16.16
CA ASP A 194 -13.31 3.85 15.17
C ASP A 194 -12.89 5.29 14.81
N MET A 195 -12.62 6.14 15.80
CA MET A 195 -12.23 7.53 15.57
C MET A 195 -10.88 7.64 14.84
N ARG A 196 -9.88 6.86 15.27
CA ARG A 196 -8.56 6.85 14.65
C ARG A 196 -8.56 6.23 13.26
N GLY A 197 -9.31 5.17 13.03
CA GLY A 197 -9.46 4.57 11.70
C GLY A 197 -10.09 5.53 10.68
N ASN A 198 -11.14 6.26 11.11
CA ASN A 198 -11.76 7.29 10.27
C ASN A 198 -10.83 8.49 10.04
N TRP A 199 -10.04 8.88 11.03
CA TRP A 199 -8.99 9.89 10.86
C TRP A 199 -7.96 9.44 9.82
N ALA A 200 -7.40 8.24 9.95
CA ALA A 200 -6.39 7.70 9.05
C ALA A 200 -6.90 7.63 7.60
N ARG A 201 -8.14 7.18 7.41
CA ARG A 201 -8.81 7.21 6.11
C ARG A 201 -8.83 8.63 5.51
N ARG A 202 -9.27 9.64 6.27
CA ARG A 202 -9.32 11.03 5.78
C ARG A 202 -7.93 11.59 5.46
N ALA A 203 -6.93 11.25 6.28
CA ALA A 203 -5.55 11.68 6.05
C ALA A 203 -4.96 11.12 4.74
N LEU A 204 -5.34 9.89 4.38
CA LEU A 204 -4.82 9.18 3.20
C LEU A 204 -5.64 9.42 1.92
N GLU A 205 -6.90 9.86 2.04
CA GLU A 205 -7.86 9.96 0.94
C GLU A 205 -7.42 10.92 -0.17
N ALA A 206 -6.85 12.07 0.18
CA ALA A 206 -6.37 13.04 -0.80
C ALA A 206 -5.25 12.47 -1.67
N GLY A 207 -4.37 11.65 -1.09
CA GLY A 207 -3.29 10.97 -1.81
C GLY A 207 -3.83 9.97 -2.83
N GLY A 208 -4.80 9.14 -2.43
CA GLY A 208 -5.41 8.13 -3.30
C GLY A 208 -6.15 8.76 -4.48
N LYS A 209 -6.92 9.82 -4.21
CA LYS A 209 -7.61 10.58 -5.26
C LYS A 209 -6.63 11.19 -6.27
N ARG A 210 -5.55 11.82 -5.78
CA ARG A 210 -4.52 12.43 -6.64
C ARG A 210 -3.89 11.40 -7.59
N VAL A 211 -3.63 10.19 -7.14
CA VAL A 211 -3.06 9.13 -7.98
C VAL A 211 -4.03 8.74 -9.10
N VAL A 212 -5.32 8.57 -8.77
CA VAL A 212 -6.35 8.24 -9.77
C VAL A 212 -6.54 9.36 -10.78
N ASP A 213 -6.60 10.63 -10.33
CA ASP A 213 -6.72 11.80 -11.20
C ASP A 213 -5.51 11.90 -12.16
N ARG A 214 -4.29 11.67 -11.65
CA ARG A 214 -3.08 11.68 -12.47
C ARG A 214 -2.99 10.51 -13.44
N ALA A 215 -3.65 9.38 -13.17
CA ALA A 215 -3.65 8.24 -14.09
C ALA A 215 -4.32 8.56 -15.44
N GLU A 216 -5.18 9.58 -15.53
CA GLU A 216 -5.83 9.96 -16.79
C GLU A 216 -4.88 10.68 -17.77
N SER A 217 -3.99 11.53 -17.25
CA SER A 217 -3.16 12.44 -18.06
C SER A 217 -1.65 12.33 -17.83
N GLY A 218 -1.23 11.73 -16.71
CA GLY A 218 0.17 11.59 -16.33
C GLY A 218 0.89 10.49 -17.09
N GLU A 219 2.22 10.47 -16.93
CA GLU A 219 3.05 9.41 -17.49
C GLU A 219 2.81 8.07 -16.78
N SER A 220 2.49 7.03 -17.56
CA SER A 220 2.02 5.73 -17.05
C SER A 220 2.94 5.10 -16.00
N LEU A 221 4.27 5.08 -16.24
CA LEU A 221 5.24 4.48 -15.32
C LEU A 221 5.34 5.26 -14.00
N VAL A 222 5.45 6.60 -14.09
CA VAL A 222 5.55 7.48 -12.93
C VAL A 222 4.30 7.34 -12.05
N VAL A 223 3.11 7.39 -12.65
CA VAL A 223 1.86 7.26 -11.88
C VAL A 223 1.71 5.87 -11.26
N GLY A 224 2.14 4.81 -11.94
CA GLY A 224 2.17 3.46 -11.37
C GLY A 224 3.05 3.36 -10.13
N ARG A 225 4.23 4.01 -10.14
CA ARG A 225 5.12 4.10 -8.96
C ARG A 225 4.53 4.97 -7.85
N GLU A 226 3.93 6.11 -8.19
CA GLU A 226 3.23 6.97 -7.21
C GLU A 226 2.06 6.27 -6.52
N PHE A 227 1.38 5.34 -7.21
CA PHE A 227 0.40 4.47 -6.57
C PHE A 227 1.04 3.58 -5.52
N GLY A 228 2.18 2.98 -5.83
CA GLY A 228 3.02 2.25 -4.88
C GLY A 228 3.40 3.06 -3.66
N ASP A 229 3.92 4.28 -3.87
CA ASP A 229 4.31 5.21 -2.80
C ASP A 229 3.12 5.56 -1.90
N TRP A 230 1.94 5.75 -2.49
CA TRP A 230 0.72 5.98 -1.73
C TRP A 230 0.35 4.77 -0.87
N VAL A 231 0.44 3.54 -1.41
CA VAL A 231 0.19 2.29 -0.64
C VAL A 231 1.23 2.12 0.47
N ALA A 232 2.50 2.44 0.23
CA ALA A 232 3.53 2.46 1.27
C ALA A 232 3.18 3.47 2.38
N GLY A 233 2.65 4.64 2.02
CA GLY A 233 2.11 5.61 2.99
C GLY A 233 0.92 5.07 3.80
N VAL A 234 0.03 4.30 3.17
CA VAL A 234 -1.08 3.61 3.86
C VAL A 234 -0.53 2.64 4.91
N LEU A 235 0.49 1.85 4.54
CA LEU A 235 1.15 0.91 5.45
C LEU A 235 1.84 1.63 6.62
N ALA A 236 2.56 2.71 6.34
CA ALA A 236 3.25 3.51 7.36
C ALA A 236 2.27 4.08 8.40
N VAL A 237 1.14 4.67 7.97
CA VAL A 237 0.11 5.17 8.88
C VAL A 237 -0.50 4.04 9.70
N ALA A 238 -0.78 2.89 9.09
CA ALA A 238 -1.33 1.74 9.80
C ALA A 238 -0.35 1.13 10.82
N ASP A 239 0.96 1.20 10.55
CA ASP A 239 2.02 0.79 11.47
C ASP A 239 2.13 1.73 12.67
N GLU A 240 2.14 3.05 12.43
CA GLU A 240 2.15 4.06 13.50
C GLU A 240 0.93 3.94 14.40
N GLU A 241 -0.27 3.78 13.82
CA GLU A 241 -1.50 3.58 14.59
C GLU A 241 -1.48 2.28 15.42
N TYR A 242 -0.84 1.22 14.94
CA TYR A 242 -0.67 0.00 15.73
C TYR A 242 0.19 0.22 16.97
N LEU A 243 1.29 0.99 16.84
CA LEU A 243 2.14 1.37 17.96
C LEU A 243 1.35 2.20 18.99
N LEU A 244 0.55 3.16 18.51
CA LEU A 244 -0.32 3.97 19.37
C LEU A 244 -1.37 3.11 20.09
N ILE A 245 -2.00 2.14 19.41
CA ILE A 245 -2.94 1.21 20.05
C ILE A 245 -2.25 0.42 21.15
N LYS A 246 -1.06 -0.13 20.91
CA LYS A 246 -0.31 -0.86 21.95
C LYS A 246 -0.05 0.00 23.18
N GLU A 247 0.34 1.25 22.95
CA GLU A 247 0.68 2.17 24.02
C GLU A 247 -0.57 2.63 24.80
N LEU A 248 -1.62 3.06 24.08
CA LEU A 248 -2.74 3.84 24.63
C LEU A 248 -4.03 3.02 24.87
N SER A 249 -4.08 1.73 24.52
CA SER A 249 -5.30 0.93 24.73
C SER A 249 -5.63 0.73 26.22
N PRO A 250 -6.87 1.03 26.65
CA PRO A 250 -7.35 0.70 28.00
C PRO A 250 -7.20 -0.78 28.38
N LEU A 251 -7.47 -1.70 27.44
CA LEU A 251 -7.32 -3.14 27.62
C LEU A 251 -6.11 -3.64 26.81
N SER A 252 -5.09 -4.13 27.52
CA SER A 252 -3.79 -4.51 26.94
C SER A 252 -3.67 -5.98 26.55
N SER A 253 -4.75 -6.78 26.68
CA SER A 253 -4.68 -8.18 26.28
C SER A 253 -4.46 -8.29 24.77
N PRO A 254 -3.67 -9.27 24.29
CA PRO A 254 -3.39 -9.42 22.86
C PRO A 254 -4.66 -9.46 21.99
N ASN A 255 -5.71 -10.14 22.46
CA ASN A 255 -6.99 -10.23 21.75
C ASN A 255 -7.74 -8.89 21.69
N ALA A 256 -7.73 -8.09 22.76
CA ALA A 256 -8.36 -6.77 22.75
C ALA A 256 -7.63 -5.79 21.82
N VAL A 257 -6.30 -5.81 21.83
CA VAL A 257 -5.46 -5.03 20.90
C VAL A 257 -5.73 -5.44 19.45
N ALA A 258 -5.74 -6.74 19.16
CA ALA A 258 -6.02 -7.26 17.82
C ALA A 258 -7.41 -6.86 17.32
N THR A 259 -8.43 -6.95 18.18
CA THR A 259 -9.81 -6.56 17.85
C THR A 259 -9.90 -5.05 17.54
N SER A 260 -9.23 -4.23 18.34
CA SER A 260 -9.21 -2.76 18.15
C SER A 260 -8.46 -2.37 16.89
N TYR A 261 -7.34 -3.04 16.61
CA TYR A 261 -6.59 -2.81 15.38
C TYR A 261 -7.39 -3.20 14.15
N ASN A 262 -8.12 -4.33 14.19
CA ASN A 262 -9.02 -4.72 13.11
C ASN A 262 -10.09 -3.66 12.83
N THR A 263 -10.74 -3.14 13.89
CA THR A 263 -11.71 -2.05 13.77
C THR A 263 -11.11 -0.79 13.14
N LEU A 264 -9.92 -0.39 13.59
CA LEU A 264 -9.20 0.78 13.06
C LEU A 264 -8.86 0.61 11.57
N LEU A 265 -8.47 -0.60 11.18
CA LEU A 265 -7.94 -0.86 9.85
C LEU A 265 -9.03 -0.99 8.78
N ASN A 266 -10.24 -1.42 9.13
CA ASN A 266 -11.37 -1.55 8.20
C ASN A 266 -11.59 -0.33 7.27
N PRO A 267 -11.70 0.93 7.77
CA PRO A 267 -11.86 2.10 6.90
C PRO A 267 -10.63 2.38 6.02
N ILE A 268 -9.43 2.00 6.45
CA ILE A 268 -8.18 2.16 5.68
C ILE A 268 -8.16 1.16 4.51
N LEU A 269 -8.50 -0.11 4.77
CA LEU A 269 -8.60 -1.15 3.75
C LEU A 269 -9.71 -0.85 2.74
N ALA A 270 -10.84 -0.33 3.20
CA ALA A 270 -11.91 0.11 2.32
C ALA A 270 -11.46 1.23 1.36
N LEU A 271 -10.64 2.18 1.84
CA LEU A 271 -10.06 3.24 1.00
C LEU A 271 -9.09 2.65 -0.03
N PHE A 272 -8.21 1.74 0.39
CA PHE A 272 -7.32 1.01 -0.52
C PHE A 272 -8.10 0.32 -1.64
N SER A 273 -9.08 -0.52 -1.28
CA SER A 273 -9.91 -1.26 -2.24
C SER A 273 -10.65 -0.34 -3.22
N THR A 274 -11.19 0.78 -2.73
CA THR A 274 -11.91 1.75 -3.57
C THR A 274 -10.97 2.45 -4.55
N THR A 275 -9.78 2.85 -4.09
CA THR A 275 -8.78 3.53 -4.91
C THR A 275 -8.23 2.58 -5.99
N LEU A 276 -7.86 1.36 -5.61
CA LEU A 276 -7.39 0.35 -6.55
C LEU A 276 -8.47 -0.02 -7.58
N THR A 277 -9.72 -0.20 -7.16
CA THR A 277 -10.84 -0.49 -8.08
C THR A 277 -11.01 0.63 -9.10
N SER A 278 -10.90 1.88 -8.66
CA SER A 278 -11.00 3.06 -9.55
C SER A 278 -9.84 3.11 -10.55
N LEU A 279 -8.61 2.85 -10.09
CA LEU A 279 -7.43 2.78 -10.94
C LEU A 279 -7.55 1.66 -11.99
N VAL A 280 -7.96 0.47 -11.56
CA VAL A 280 -8.18 -0.69 -12.44
C VAL A 280 -9.27 -0.40 -13.48
N ALA A 281 -10.37 0.26 -13.09
CA ALA A 281 -11.44 0.63 -14.02
C ALA A 281 -10.92 1.57 -15.12
N LEU A 282 -10.07 2.54 -14.76
CA LEU A 282 -9.41 3.44 -15.69
C LEU A 282 -8.48 2.69 -16.64
N ILE A 283 -7.64 1.79 -16.12
CA ILE A 283 -6.75 0.95 -16.94
C ILE A 283 -7.58 0.09 -17.92
N LYS A 284 -8.67 -0.54 -17.46
CA LYS A 284 -9.53 -1.38 -18.31
C LYS A 284 -10.20 -0.60 -19.44
N ARG A 285 -10.48 0.70 -19.26
CA ARG A 285 -11.07 1.57 -20.28
C ARG A 285 -10.13 1.82 -21.46
N SER A 286 -8.81 1.81 -21.24
CA SER A 286 -7.80 1.97 -22.29
C SER A 286 -6.52 1.20 -21.95
N LEU A 287 -6.55 -0.13 -22.17
CA LEU A 287 -5.45 -1.00 -21.79
C LEU A 287 -4.17 -0.67 -22.56
N SER A 288 -4.28 -0.39 -23.86
CA SER A 288 -3.14 -0.03 -24.72
C SER A 288 -2.39 1.23 -24.22
N LYS A 289 -3.09 2.21 -23.64
CA LYS A 289 -2.47 3.42 -23.06
C LYS A 289 -1.88 3.17 -21.67
N HIS A 290 -2.56 2.37 -20.86
CA HIS A 290 -2.27 2.23 -19.42
C HIS A 290 -1.60 0.91 -19.03
N ALA A 291 -1.15 0.09 -20.00
CA ALA A 291 -0.46 -1.18 -19.73
C ALA A 291 0.76 -1.02 -18.80
N PHE A 292 1.62 -0.04 -19.08
CA PHE A 292 2.80 0.24 -18.23
C PHE A 292 2.45 0.79 -16.85
N LEU A 293 1.31 1.46 -16.71
CA LEU A 293 0.81 1.87 -15.39
C LEU A 293 0.40 0.63 -14.59
N ALA A 294 -0.29 -0.31 -15.25
CA ALA A 294 -0.71 -1.57 -14.61
C ALA A 294 0.50 -2.41 -14.17
N LEU A 295 1.52 -2.53 -15.01
CA LEU A 295 2.76 -3.27 -14.71
C LEU A 295 3.51 -2.62 -13.54
N ALA A 296 3.76 -1.31 -13.59
CA ALA A 296 4.45 -0.59 -12.52
C ALA A 296 3.67 -0.63 -11.19
N ALA A 297 2.34 -0.49 -11.23
CA ALA A 297 1.51 -0.64 -10.03
C ALA A 297 1.55 -2.07 -9.48
N ASN A 298 1.58 -3.09 -10.34
CA ASN A 298 1.66 -4.49 -9.92
C ASN A 298 3.00 -4.79 -9.26
N GLU A 299 4.10 -4.30 -9.84
CA GLU A 299 5.43 -4.38 -9.27
C GLU A 299 5.47 -3.78 -7.86
N ALA A 300 4.99 -2.55 -7.71
CA ALA A 300 4.99 -1.86 -6.43
C ALA A 300 4.11 -2.56 -5.38
N LEU A 301 3.01 -3.18 -5.77
CA LEU A 301 2.20 -3.97 -4.83
C LEU A 301 2.87 -5.28 -4.42
N LEU A 302 3.63 -5.93 -5.32
CA LEU A 302 4.37 -7.15 -5.01
C LEU A 302 5.49 -6.89 -3.99
N THR A 303 6.21 -5.78 -4.11
CA THR A 303 7.28 -5.41 -3.15
C THR A 303 6.73 -5.08 -1.75
N LEU A 304 5.48 -4.65 -1.67
CA LEU A 304 4.80 -4.31 -0.40
C LEU A 304 4.04 -5.50 0.23
N GLN A 305 4.02 -6.67 -0.42
CA GLN A 305 3.21 -7.81 0.02
C GLN A 305 3.60 -8.31 1.42
N ASP A 306 4.89 -8.46 1.72
CA ASP A 306 5.35 -8.96 3.02
C ASP A 306 4.95 -8.01 4.17
N GLN A 307 5.10 -6.70 3.94
CA GLN A 307 4.71 -5.68 4.93
C GLN A 307 3.19 -5.71 5.17
N TRP A 308 2.41 -5.89 4.11
CA TRP A 308 0.96 -6.05 4.20
C TRP A 308 0.56 -7.30 4.99
N ASP A 309 1.21 -8.44 4.74
CA ASP A 309 0.91 -9.68 5.45
C ASP A 309 1.25 -9.57 6.95
N VAL A 310 2.35 -8.90 7.30
CA VAL A 310 2.69 -8.57 8.70
C VAL A 310 1.61 -7.71 9.35
N LEU A 311 1.07 -6.74 8.61
CA LEU A 311 -0.02 -5.89 9.07
C LEU A 311 -1.28 -6.74 9.36
N LEU A 312 -1.70 -7.57 8.40
CA LEU A 312 -2.92 -8.39 8.55
C LEU A 312 -2.81 -9.39 9.71
N ALA A 313 -1.62 -9.93 9.97
CA ALA A 313 -1.38 -10.84 11.09
C ALA A 313 -1.69 -10.20 12.46
N ARG A 314 -1.64 -8.86 12.56
CA ARG A 314 -1.97 -8.13 13.80
C ARG A 314 -3.46 -8.04 14.10
N ARG A 315 -4.35 -8.38 13.15
CA ARG A 315 -5.83 -8.37 13.30
C ARG A 315 -6.37 -9.58 14.09
N GLY A 316 -5.50 -10.52 14.47
CA GLY A 316 -5.88 -11.79 15.09
C GLY A 316 -6.23 -12.88 14.08
N SER A 317 -6.14 -14.14 14.50
CA SER A 317 -6.24 -15.33 13.62
C SER A 317 -7.60 -15.50 12.96
N GLU A 318 -8.68 -15.01 13.58
CA GLU A 318 -10.05 -15.13 13.04
C GLU A 318 -10.29 -14.26 11.80
N ASN A 319 -9.53 -13.17 11.65
CA ASN A 319 -9.66 -12.20 10.54
C ASN A 319 -8.63 -12.41 9.42
N ALA A 320 -7.92 -13.55 9.41
CA ALA A 320 -6.88 -13.87 8.44
C ALA A 320 -7.39 -14.22 7.03
N LYS A 321 -8.72 -14.25 6.82
CA LYS A 321 -9.31 -14.74 5.56
C LYS A 321 -9.49 -13.67 4.47
N SER A 322 -9.65 -12.39 4.82
CA SER A 322 -9.71 -11.31 3.81
C SER A 322 -8.31 -10.73 3.61
N ASN A 323 -7.84 -10.75 2.36
CA ASN A 323 -6.60 -10.09 1.99
C ASN A 323 -6.88 -9.24 0.75
N GLU A 324 -7.26 -8.00 1.02
CA GLU A 324 -7.67 -7.03 0.00
C GLU A 324 -6.53 -6.74 -0.99
N LEU A 325 -5.27 -6.78 -0.54
CA LEU A 325 -4.10 -6.66 -1.41
C LEU A 325 -3.99 -7.86 -2.35
N LYS A 326 -4.17 -9.09 -1.86
CA LYS A 326 -4.12 -10.30 -2.68
C LYS A 326 -5.22 -10.30 -3.75
N ASP A 327 -6.44 -9.91 -3.38
CA ASP A 327 -7.56 -9.78 -4.33
C ASP A 327 -7.29 -8.67 -5.37
N GLY A 328 -6.72 -7.56 -4.90
CA GLY A 328 -6.27 -6.45 -5.72
C GLY A 328 -5.19 -6.83 -6.74
N LEU A 329 -4.14 -7.51 -6.27
CA LEU A 329 -3.06 -8.08 -7.08
C LEU A 329 -3.61 -9.05 -8.12
N GLY A 330 -4.54 -9.94 -7.74
CA GLY A 330 -5.18 -10.84 -8.71
C GLY A 330 -5.90 -10.08 -9.83
N THR A 331 -6.60 -9.00 -9.49
CA THR A 331 -7.31 -8.17 -10.46
C THR A 331 -6.35 -7.41 -11.38
N LEU A 332 -5.31 -6.78 -10.82
CA LEU A 332 -4.32 -5.99 -11.56
C LEU A 332 -3.49 -6.90 -12.48
N ARG A 333 -3.10 -8.07 -11.98
CA ARG A 333 -2.40 -9.11 -12.74
C ARG A 333 -3.21 -9.60 -13.93
N GLY A 334 -4.52 -9.82 -13.77
CA GLY A 334 -5.39 -10.18 -14.88
C GLY A 334 -5.39 -9.16 -16.02
N VAL A 335 -5.25 -7.87 -15.70
CA VAL A 335 -5.15 -6.80 -16.69
C VAL A 335 -3.75 -6.75 -17.33
N CYS A 336 -2.69 -6.98 -16.56
CA CYS A 336 -1.32 -7.09 -17.07
C CYS A 336 -1.19 -8.24 -18.07
N LEU A 337 -1.68 -9.44 -17.73
CA LEU A 337 -1.62 -10.63 -18.60
C LEU A 337 -2.31 -10.40 -19.95
N ARG A 338 -3.44 -9.69 -19.94
CA ARG A 338 -4.19 -9.35 -21.16
C ARG A 338 -3.50 -8.28 -22.01
N SER A 339 -2.64 -7.46 -21.42
CA SER A 339 -1.98 -6.36 -22.12
C SER A 339 -1.01 -6.82 -23.21
N PHE A 340 -0.31 -7.96 -23.02
CA PHE A 340 0.66 -8.46 -24.00
C PHE A 340 0.02 -8.98 -25.30
N PRO A 341 -1.00 -9.87 -25.26
CA PRO A 341 -1.73 -10.27 -26.47
C PRO A 341 -2.44 -9.10 -27.15
N GLU A 342 -3.09 -8.20 -26.40
CA GLU A 342 -3.79 -7.03 -26.99
C GLU A 342 -2.80 -6.13 -27.74
N PHE A 343 -1.61 -5.88 -27.18
CA PHE A 343 -0.58 -5.09 -27.84
C PHE A 343 -0.08 -5.74 -29.14
N LEU A 344 0.16 -7.05 -29.16
CA LEU A 344 0.54 -7.76 -30.39
C LEU A 344 -0.59 -7.74 -31.44
N ALA A 345 -1.84 -7.87 -31.00
CA ALA A 345 -3.00 -7.77 -31.87
C ALA A 345 -3.11 -6.37 -32.49
N ASP A 346 -2.88 -5.31 -31.71
CA ASP A 346 -2.89 -3.91 -32.20
C ASP A 346 -1.86 -3.70 -33.32
N ILE A 347 -0.63 -4.21 -33.17
CA ILE A 347 0.41 -4.14 -34.22
C ILE A 347 -0.06 -4.86 -35.49
N LYS A 348 -0.68 -6.05 -35.36
CA LYS A 348 -1.17 -6.82 -36.52
C LYS A 348 -2.33 -6.11 -37.22
N MET A 349 -3.29 -5.61 -36.45
CA MET A 349 -4.47 -4.92 -36.97
C MET A 349 -4.10 -3.64 -37.73
N ALA A 350 -2.96 -3.00 -37.39
CA ALA A 350 -2.44 -1.88 -38.17
C ALA A 350 -2.19 -2.22 -39.65
N SER A 351 -1.83 -3.46 -39.97
CA SER A 351 -1.63 -3.91 -41.37
C SER A 351 -2.93 -4.16 -42.15
N LEU A 352 -4.05 -4.34 -41.44
CA LEU A 352 -5.37 -4.59 -42.04
C LEU A 352 -6.15 -3.30 -42.28
N SER A 353 -5.74 -2.19 -41.65
CA SER A 353 -6.30 -0.88 -41.89
C SER A 353 -6.02 -0.44 -43.33
N LYS A 354 -7.08 -0.24 -44.13
CA LYS A 354 -7.03 0.31 -45.51
C LYS A 354 -6.68 1.80 -45.55
N GLY A 355 -5.86 2.28 -44.61
CA GLY A 355 -5.83 3.69 -44.18
C GLY A 355 -4.66 4.54 -44.64
N GLY A 356 -3.79 4.06 -45.53
CA GLY A 356 -2.73 4.89 -46.12
C GLY A 356 -3.12 5.41 -47.50
N SER A 357 -2.78 6.68 -47.80
CA SER A 357 -2.66 7.12 -49.20
C SER A 357 -1.78 6.13 -49.97
N ASP A 358 -2.13 5.82 -51.23
CA ASP A 358 -1.32 4.98 -52.14
C ASP A 358 0.13 5.50 -52.35
N THR A 359 0.43 6.71 -51.87
CA THR A 359 1.75 7.35 -51.91
C THR A 359 2.36 7.63 -50.54
N SER A 360 1.75 7.18 -49.44
CA SER A 360 2.28 7.39 -48.08
C SER A 360 3.56 6.58 -47.87
N THR A 361 4.63 7.27 -47.50
CA THR A 361 5.96 6.68 -47.28
C THR A 361 6.59 7.03 -45.93
N GLY A 362 5.91 7.83 -45.12
CA GLY A 362 6.37 8.21 -43.78
C GLY A 362 6.37 7.04 -42.79
N THR A 363 6.98 7.28 -41.63
CA THR A 363 7.00 6.34 -40.51
C THR A 363 5.58 6.11 -39.99
N ALA A 364 5.18 4.85 -39.85
CA ALA A 364 3.85 4.48 -39.42
C ALA A 364 3.70 4.59 -37.90
N ASP A 365 2.58 5.16 -37.45
CA ASP A 365 2.30 5.42 -36.02
C ASP A 365 2.41 4.17 -35.15
N PHE A 366 2.02 3.00 -35.67
CA PHE A 366 2.11 1.75 -34.93
C PHE A 366 3.56 1.29 -34.71
N VAL A 367 4.48 1.61 -35.62
CA VAL A 367 5.92 1.31 -35.44
C VAL A 367 6.52 2.23 -34.38
N VAL A 368 6.20 3.52 -34.43
CA VAL A 368 6.60 4.48 -33.39
C VAL A 368 6.07 4.03 -32.02
N SER A 369 4.81 3.58 -31.97
CA SER A 369 4.21 3.05 -30.74
C SER A 369 4.88 1.75 -30.29
N ALA A 370 5.27 0.88 -31.21
CA ALA A 370 5.97 -0.36 -30.91
C ALA A 370 7.38 -0.12 -30.34
N VAL A 371 8.14 0.80 -30.94
CA VAL A 371 9.45 1.23 -30.44
C VAL A 371 9.31 1.80 -29.03
N LYS A 372 8.38 2.75 -28.82
CA LYS A 372 8.14 3.35 -27.49
C LYS A 372 7.73 2.32 -26.43
N TYR A 373 7.01 1.28 -26.82
CA TYR A 373 6.69 0.18 -25.92
C TYR A 373 7.95 -0.61 -25.56
N LEU A 374 8.76 -1.00 -26.56
CA LEU A 374 9.99 -1.74 -26.34
C LEU A 374 10.99 -0.96 -25.46
N GLU A 375 11.16 0.34 -25.69
CA GLU A 375 12.05 1.21 -24.90
C GLU A 375 11.64 1.33 -23.42
N ARG A 376 10.35 1.12 -23.10
CA ARG A 376 9.81 1.19 -21.73
C ARG A 376 9.78 -0.16 -21.02
N LEU A 377 9.93 -1.26 -21.75
CA LEU A 377 9.88 -2.60 -21.18
C LEU A 377 10.98 -2.86 -20.12
N PRO A 378 12.23 -2.39 -20.30
CA PRO A 378 13.27 -2.53 -19.28
C PRO A 378 12.91 -1.89 -17.92
N ASP A 379 12.12 -0.81 -17.91
CA ASP A 379 11.75 -0.09 -16.68
C ASP A 379 10.78 -0.85 -15.76
N VAL A 380 10.18 -1.92 -16.28
CA VAL A 380 9.21 -2.81 -15.60
C VAL A 380 9.56 -4.29 -15.84
N GLN A 381 10.85 -4.57 -16.01
CA GLN A 381 11.34 -5.89 -16.42
C GLN A 381 10.86 -7.02 -15.49
N GLU A 382 10.94 -6.82 -14.17
CA GLU A 382 10.56 -7.82 -13.16
C GLU A 382 9.06 -8.14 -13.21
N ALA A 383 8.22 -7.11 -13.29
CA ALA A 383 6.77 -7.29 -13.38
C ALA A 383 6.35 -7.92 -14.71
N ALA A 384 7.00 -7.50 -15.81
CA ALA A 384 6.71 -8.03 -17.13
C ALA A 384 7.14 -9.49 -17.26
N SER A 385 8.34 -9.87 -16.81
CA SER A 385 8.82 -11.25 -16.86
C SER A 385 7.96 -12.18 -16.02
N SER A 386 7.63 -11.78 -14.79
CA SER A 386 6.76 -12.54 -13.89
C SER A 386 5.37 -12.77 -14.51
N ALA A 387 4.78 -11.74 -15.11
CA ALA A 387 3.50 -11.85 -15.79
C ALA A 387 3.58 -12.74 -17.04
N LEU A 388 4.64 -12.64 -17.85
CA LEU A 388 4.81 -13.47 -19.05
C LEU A 388 5.09 -14.94 -18.70
N LEU A 389 5.89 -15.23 -17.67
CA LEU A 389 6.08 -16.60 -17.15
C LEU A 389 4.74 -17.22 -16.75
N GLN A 390 3.88 -16.45 -16.08
CA GLN A 390 2.55 -16.92 -15.70
C GLN A 390 1.62 -17.11 -16.91
N LEU A 391 1.69 -16.23 -17.91
CA LEU A 391 0.94 -16.39 -19.16
C LEU A 391 1.37 -17.65 -19.91
N GLY A 392 2.66 -17.99 -19.82
CA GLY A 392 3.32 -19.09 -20.52
C GLY A 392 3.89 -18.65 -21.86
N ASP A 393 5.06 -19.18 -22.19
CA ASP A 393 5.81 -18.83 -23.40
C ASP A 393 4.95 -19.00 -24.68
N GLY A 394 4.91 -17.96 -25.50
CA GLY A 394 4.15 -17.89 -26.75
C GLY A 394 2.64 -17.73 -26.60
N ASN A 395 2.05 -17.90 -25.40
CA ASN A 395 0.61 -17.75 -25.17
C ASN A 395 0.11 -16.29 -25.34
N TRP A 396 0.99 -15.33 -25.60
CA TRP A 396 0.59 -13.99 -26.06
C TRP A 396 0.13 -13.94 -27.52
N LYS A 397 0.32 -15.01 -28.32
CA LYS A 397 -0.14 -15.09 -29.73
C LYS A 397 -1.58 -15.58 -29.89
N MET A 398 -2.38 -15.56 -28.83
CA MET A 398 -3.74 -16.12 -28.82
C MET A 398 -4.62 -15.48 -29.91
N GLY A 399 -5.15 -16.32 -30.82
CA GLY A 399 -5.97 -15.88 -31.96
C GLY A 399 -5.48 -16.37 -33.33
N GLU A 400 -4.24 -16.86 -33.45
CA GLU A 400 -3.69 -17.35 -34.74
C GLU A 400 -4.09 -18.80 -35.10
N GLY A 401 -4.96 -19.45 -34.32
CA GLY A 401 -5.25 -20.89 -34.49
C GLY A 401 -4.04 -21.80 -34.19
N VAL A 402 -2.90 -21.22 -33.85
CA VAL A 402 -1.72 -21.91 -33.33
C VAL A 402 -2.02 -22.25 -31.88
N GLN A 403 -2.38 -23.51 -31.61
CA GLN A 403 -2.09 -24.06 -30.29
C GLN A 403 -0.57 -23.97 -30.14
N VAL A 404 -0.10 -23.01 -29.35
CA VAL A 404 1.30 -23.00 -28.94
C VAL A 404 1.49 -24.33 -28.23
N GLY A 405 2.20 -25.24 -28.89
CA GLY A 405 2.46 -26.57 -28.37
C GLY A 405 3.12 -26.44 -27.00
N LYS A 406 3.14 -27.54 -26.24
CA LYS A 406 3.93 -27.64 -25.01
C LYS A 406 5.40 -27.34 -25.31
N GLY A 407 5.78 -26.07 -25.36
CA GLY A 407 7.17 -25.62 -25.29
C GLY A 407 7.75 -26.07 -23.96
N ASN A 408 9.08 -25.99 -23.83
CA ASN A 408 9.70 -26.17 -22.53
C ASN A 408 9.00 -25.24 -21.53
N LYS A 409 8.57 -25.79 -20.40
CA LYS A 409 8.01 -24.96 -19.33
C LYS A 409 9.14 -24.10 -18.80
N LEU A 410 9.20 -22.85 -19.26
CA LEU A 410 10.01 -21.82 -18.63
C LEU A 410 9.50 -21.64 -17.20
N GLY A 411 10.42 -21.52 -16.25
CA GLY A 411 10.13 -21.40 -14.82
C GLY A 411 10.91 -20.25 -14.17
N ASP A 412 10.94 -20.23 -12.84
CA ASP A 412 11.75 -19.28 -12.08
C ASP A 412 13.23 -19.41 -12.49
N GLY A 413 13.86 -18.29 -12.85
CA GLY A 413 15.21 -18.24 -13.42
C GLY A 413 15.29 -18.06 -14.94
N ASP A 414 14.17 -18.17 -15.66
CA ASP A 414 14.08 -17.94 -17.12
C ASP A 414 13.48 -16.55 -17.45
N GLU A 415 13.47 -15.60 -16.51
CA GLU A 415 12.83 -14.28 -16.66
C GLU A 415 13.34 -13.50 -17.87
N GLN A 416 14.65 -13.55 -18.11
CA GLN A 416 15.28 -12.89 -19.26
C GLN A 416 14.88 -13.57 -20.58
N VAL A 417 14.86 -14.91 -20.61
CA VAL A 417 14.57 -15.69 -21.81
C VAL A 417 13.14 -15.43 -22.30
N ILE A 418 12.16 -15.40 -21.39
CA ILE A 418 10.78 -15.15 -21.78
C ILE A 418 10.55 -13.72 -22.30
N LEU A 419 11.29 -12.75 -21.76
CA LEU A 419 11.26 -11.38 -22.26
C LEU A 419 11.89 -11.29 -23.66
N GLU A 420 13.02 -11.96 -23.88
CA GLU A 420 13.66 -12.04 -25.19
C GLU A 420 12.72 -12.67 -26.25
N HIS A 421 12.00 -13.74 -25.90
CA HIS A 421 11.01 -14.36 -26.78
C HIS A 421 9.85 -13.41 -27.10
N PHE A 422 9.32 -12.70 -26.10
CA PHE A 422 8.25 -11.74 -26.31
C PHE A 422 8.70 -10.55 -27.17
N VAL A 423 9.89 -10.00 -26.91
CA VAL A 423 10.49 -8.91 -27.70
C VAL A 423 10.73 -9.35 -29.15
N TYR A 424 11.25 -10.56 -29.37
CA TYR A 424 11.37 -11.16 -30.70
C TYR A 424 10.02 -11.18 -31.43
N ASP A 425 8.97 -11.62 -30.75
CA ASP A 425 7.63 -11.72 -31.33
C ASP A 425 7.02 -10.34 -31.65
N VAL A 426 7.23 -9.33 -30.81
CA VAL A 426 6.82 -7.94 -31.09
C VAL A 426 7.51 -7.42 -32.35
N ILE A 427 8.83 -7.58 -32.44
CA ILE A 427 9.63 -7.08 -33.56
C ILE A 427 9.28 -7.80 -34.85
N THR A 428 9.21 -9.13 -34.85
CA THR A 428 8.86 -9.90 -36.04
C THR A 428 7.43 -9.64 -36.50
N THR A 429 6.50 -9.42 -35.57
CA THR A 429 5.12 -9.01 -35.88
C THR A 429 5.08 -7.63 -36.53
N ALA A 430 5.86 -6.66 -36.03
CA ALA A 430 5.97 -5.33 -36.63
C ALA A 430 6.56 -5.40 -38.05
N ILE A 431 7.66 -6.15 -38.25
CA ILE A 431 8.29 -6.37 -39.56
C ILE A 431 7.30 -7.01 -40.55
N SER A 432 6.55 -8.04 -40.12
CA SER A 432 5.55 -8.72 -40.95
C SER A 432 4.41 -7.78 -41.34
N SER A 433 3.94 -6.97 -40.40
CA SER A 433 2.87 -5.98 -40.62
C SER A 433 3.32 -4.90 -41.61
N LEU A 434 4.53 -4.38 -41.46
CA LEU A 434 5.14 -3.44 -42.40
C LEU A 434 5.30 -4.03 -43.81
N THR A 435 5.76 -5.28 -43.89
CA THR A 435 5.93 -6.00 -45.16
C THR A 435 4.58 -6.20 -45.86
N THR A 436 3.53 -6.51 -45.09
CA THR A 436 2.16 -6.67 -45.60
C THR A 436 1.63 -5.35 -46.17
N ILE A 437 1.81 -4.23 -45.46
CA ILE A 437 1.40 -2.91 -45.93
C ILE A 437 2.16 -2.55 -47.22
N SER A 438 3.48 -2.75 -47.23
CA SER A 438 4.33 -2.48 -48.40
C SER A 438 3.88 -3.24 -49.65
N ARG A 439 3.51 -4.52 -49.51
CA ARG A 439 3.07 -5.38 -50.62
C ARG A 439 1.64 -5.10 -51.09
N THR A 440 0.79 -4.57 -50.21
CA THR A 440 -0.62 -4.27 -50.55
C THR A 440 -0.80 -2.87 -51.16
N GLN A 441 0.20 -2.00 -51.08
CA GLN A 441 0.20 -0.72 -51.79
C GLN A 441 0.15 -0.92 -53.32
N ARG A 442 -0.70 -0.16 -54.00
CA ARG A 442 -0.90 -0.27 -55.46
C ARG A 442 0.35 0.03 -56.28
N ARG A 443 1.19 0.94 -55.79
CA ARG A 443 2.42 1.37 -56.46
C ARG A 443 3.63 0.77 -55.74
N GLY A 444 4.15 -0.34 -56.27
CA GLY A 444 5.26 -1.08 -55.64
C GLY A 444 6.50 -0.24 -55.33
N ALA A 445 6.80 0.79 -56.13
CA ALA A 445 7.89 1.73 -55.85
C ALA A 445 7.68 2.53 -54.55
N TYR A 446 6.47 3.06 -54.31
CA TYR A 446 6.14 3.74 -53.04
C TYR A 446 6.12 2.74 -51.88
N GLY A 447 5.62 1.51 -52.10
CA GLY A 447 5.64 0.44 -51.11
C GLY A 447 7.04 0.07 -50.65
N SER A 448 8.01 0.05 -51.57
CA SER A 448 9.41 -0.21 -51.24
C SER A 448 10.06 0.93 -50.45
N ILE A 449 9.72 2.20 -50.74
CA ILE A 449 10.19 3.37 -49.99
C ILE A 449 9.60 3.37 -48.58
N TYR A 450 8.30 3.15 -48.45
CA TYR A 450 7.61 3.01 -47.17
C TYR A 450 8.27 1.94 -46.29
N LEU A 451 8.57 0.77 -46.86
CA LEU A 451 9.20 -0.32 -46.13
C LEU A 451 10.62 0.04 -45.69
N LEU A 452 11.41 0.65 -46.57
CA LEU A 452 12.76 1.11 -46.24
C LEU A 452 12.74 2.09 -45.07
N ASN A 453 11.90 3.13 -45.14
CA ASN A 453 11.80 4.15 -44.08
C ASN A 453 11.44 3.54 -42.73
N ASN A 454 10.41 2.68 -42.69
CA ASN A 454 9.93 2.10 -41.44
C ASN A 454 10.88 1.07 -40.83
N ILE A 455 11.51 0.23 -41.66
CA ILE A 455 12.47 -0.77 -41.16
C ILE A 455 13.76 -0.11 -40.71
N SER A 456 14.24 0.92 -41.40
CA SER A 456 15.39 1.69 -40.95
C SER A 456 15.10 2.43 -39.64
N TYR A 457 13.92 3.06 -39.51
CA TYR A 457 13.50 3.67 -38.25
C TYR A 457 13.45 2.65 -37.10
N LEU A 458 12.85 1.47 -37.33
CA LEU A 458 12.80 0.39 -36.35
C LEU A 458 14.21 -0.05 -35.95
N ARG A 459 15.10 -0.29 -36.93
CA ARG A 459 16.48 -0.71 -36.68
C ARG A 459 17.27 0.34 -35.90
N ARG A 460 17.20 1.59 -36.31
CA ARG A 460 17.91 2.68 -35.64
C ARG A 460 17.45 2.84 -34.20
N SER A 461 16.14 2.90 -33.98
CA SER A 461 15.56 3.16 -32.66
C SER A 461 15.58 1.96 -31.71
N THR A 462 16.00 0.77 -32.17
CA THR A 462 16.10 -0.43 -31.31
C THR A 462 17.53 -0.95 -31.19
N LEU A 463 18.32 -0.94 -32.25
CA LEU A 463 19.68 -1.53 -32.28
C LEU A 463 20.82 -0.52 -32.29
N GLU A 464 20.67 0.62 -32.97
CA GLU A 464 21.82 1.52 -33.21
C GLU A 464 21.88 2.67 -32.22
N ALA A 465 20.73 3.29 -31.95
CA ALA A 465 20.57 4.43 -31.07
C ALA A 465 19.21 4.36 -30.36
N PRO A 466 18.98 3.35 -29.51
CA PRO A 466 17.77 3.28 -28.69
C PRO A 466 17.75 4.42 -27.67
N SER A 467 16.55 4.91 -27.30
CA SER A 467 16.44 5.91 -26.22
C SER A 467 16.76 5.32 -24.84
N ASN A 468 16.61 4.01 -24.69
CA ASN A 468 16.94 3.25 -23.50
C ASN A 468 17.92 2.12 -23.85
N ASP A 469 19.19 2.26 -23.45
CA ASP A 469 20.25 1.30 -23.78
C ASP A 469 19.98 -0.10 -23.20
N ALA A 470 19.22 -0.20 -22.10
CA ALA A 470 18.84 -1.49 -21.51
C ALA A 470 17.95 -2.34 -22.41
N LEU A 471 17.34 -1.76 -23.47
CA LEU A 471 16.63 -2.53 -24.49
C LEU A 471 17.56 -3.52 -25.20
N ILE A 472 18.84 -3.16 -25.41
CA ILE A 472 19.79 -4.00 -26.15
C ILE A 472 19.97 -5.36 -25.48
N ASP A 473 19.93 -5.40 -24.14
CA ASP A 473 20.06 -6.63 -23.35
C ASP A 473 18.87 -7.59 -23.53
N LEU A 474 17.71 -7.07 -23.98
CA LEU A 474 16.52 -7.87 -24.30
C LEU A 474 16.47 -8.31 -25.78
N LEU A 475 17.41 -7.84 -26.61
CA LEU A 475 17.47 -8.20 -28.04
C LEU A 475 18.36 -9.42 -28.23
N SER A 476 17.74 -10.60 -28.15
CA SER A 476 18.41 -11.87 -28.42
C SER A 476 19.05 -11.91 -29.82
N LYS A 477 20.07 -12.75 -30.00
CA LYS A 477 20.76 -12.87 -31.30
C LYS A 477 19.82 -13.11 -32.49
N PRO A 478 18.80 -14.00 -32.40
CA PRO A 478 17.78 -14.14 -33.45
C PRO A 478 17.00 -12.86 -33.74
N THR A 479 16.72 -12.04 -32.73
CA THR A 479 16.03 -10.75 -32.87
C THR A 479 16.86 -9.75 -33.66
N GLN A 480 18.14 -9.62 -33.29
CA GLN A 480 19.07 -8.74 -34.00
C GLN A 480 19.24 -9.17 -35.46
N ASP A 481 19.35 -10.48 -35.70
CA ASP A 481 19.48 -11.05 -37.05
C ASP A 481 18.21 -10.84 -37.88
N ALA A 482 17.02 -10.92 -37.27
CA ALA A 482 15.75 -10.63 -37.92
C ALA A 482 15.64 -9.16 -38.38
N ILE A 483 16.01 -8.20 -37.52
CA ILE A 483 16.01 -6.77 -37.87
C ILE A 483 17.02 -6.49 -38.99
N ASN A 484 18.25 -7.00 -38.88
CA ASN A 484 19.29 -6.80 -39.89
C ASN A 484 18.94 -7.47 -41.22
N SER A 485 18.29 -8.64 -41.19
CA SER A 485 17.77 -9.33 -42.37
C SER A 485 16.65 -8.52 -43.04
N ALA A 486 15.72 -7.97 -42.24
CA ALA A 486 14.63 -7.13 -42.74
C ALA A 486 15.17 -5.84 -43.38
N SER A 487 16.17 -5.20 -42.77
CA SER A 487 16.82 -3.99 -43.32
C SER A 487 17.50 -4.26 -44.67
N ARG A 488 18.27 -5.36 -44.80
CA ARG A 488 18.85 -5.79 -46.08
C ARG A 488 17.77 -6.08 -47.13
N THR A 489 16.68 -6.73 -46.74
CA THR A 489 15.56 -7.05 -47.63
C THR A 489 14.82 -5.80 -48.11
N ALA A 490 14.57 -4.84 -47.20
CA ALA A 490 13.92 -3.58 -47.52
C ALA A 490 14.78 -2.73 -48.46
N LYS A 491 16.10 -2.64 -48.19
CA LYS A 491 17.07 -1.96 -49.04
C LYS A 491 17.14 -2.60 -50.43
N ALA A 492 17.22 -3.92 -50.54
CA ALA A 492 17.21 -4.63 -51.82
C ALA A 492 15.90 -4.40 -52.61
N GLY A 493 14.75 -4.48 -51.93
CA GLY A 493 13.45 -4.23 -52.55
C GLY A 493 13.28 -2.79 -53.05
N TYR A 494 13.85 -1.82 -52.32
CA TYR A 494 13.91 -0.43 -52.73
C TYR A 494 14.72 -0.24 -54.03
N PHE A 495 15.92 -0.83 -54.11
CA PHE A 495 16.74 -0.80 -55.32
C PHE A 495 16.05 -1.47 -56.51
N ASP A 496 15.42 -2.63 -56.28
CA ASP A 496 14.75 -3.38 -57.33
C ASP A 496 13.56 -2.60 -57.89
N ALA A 497 12.68 -2.08 -57.04
CA ALA A 497 11.48 -1.37 -57.49
C ALA A 497 11.77 0.02 -58.10
N ASN A 498 12.82 0.71 -57.66
CA ASN A 498 13.11 2.08 -58.11
C ASN A 498 14.19 2.18 -59.19
N PHE A 499 15.19 1.32 -59.21
CA PHE A 499 16.37 1.47 -60.09
C PHE A 499 16.62 0.28 -61.02
N SER A 500 16.13 -0.93 -60.71
CA SER A 500 16.26 -2.08 -61.64
C SER A 500 15.67 -1.80 -63.04
N PRO A 501 14.50 -1.14 -63.20
CA PRO A 501 13.99 -0.76 -64.51
C PRO A 501 14.93 0.15 -65.30
N LEU A 502 15.63 1.07 -64.62
CA LEU A 502 16.66 1.91 -65.23
C LEU A 502 17.83 1.07 -65.73
N LEU A 503 18.35 0.19 -64.88
CA LEU A 503 19.51 -0.65 -65.21
C LEU A 503 19.22 -1.61 -66.36
N GLN A 504 18.00 -2.14 -66.46
CA GLN A 504 17.58 -3.01 -67.55
C GLN A 504 17.62 -2.31 -68.92
N THR A 505 17.43 -0.99 -68.97
CA THR A 505 17.62 -0.23 -70.22
C THR A 505 19.09 -0.13 -70.63
N LEU A 506 20.01 -0.28 -69.68
CA LEU A 506 21.47 -0.21 -69.86
C LEU A 506 22.12 -1.59 -70.09
N THR A 507 21.33 -2.67 -70.11
CA THR A 507 21.82 -4.01 -70.45
C THR A 507 21.64 -4.35 -71.93
N ASP A 508 22.60 -5.06 -72.50
CA ASP A 508 22.49 -5.59 -73.87
C ASP A 508 21.91 -7.01 -73.81
N ASP A 509 20.67 -7.21 -74.25
CA ASP A 509 20.04 -8.54 -74.30
C ASP A 509 20.81 -9.46 -75.27
N ALA A 510 21.54 -10.42 -74.70
CA ALA A 510 22.34 -11.37 -75.46
C ALA A 510 21.51 -12.37 -76.31
N GLY A 511 20.18 -12.41 -76.14
CA GLY A 511 19.30 -13.41 -76.77
C GLY A 511 18.34 -12.89 -77.84
N ALA A 512 18.12 -11.57 -77.96
CA ALA A 512 17.14 -11.03 -78.90
C ALA A 512 17.81 -10.70 -80.25
N LYS A 513 17.66 -11.59 -81.25
CA LYS A 513 18.02 -11.31 -82.64
C LYS A 513 17.20 -10.11 -83.16
N GLY A 514 17.72 -8.89 -82.95
CA GLY A 514 17.08 -7.62 -83.29
C GLY A 514 17.36 -6.47 -82.32
N SER A 515 17.78 -6.74 -81.07
CA SER A 515 17.95 -5.70 -80.02
C SER A 515 19.29 -4.95 -80.05
N SER A 516 20.21 -5.33 -80.95
CA SER A 516 21.56 -4.73 -81.08
C SER A 516 21.68 -3.68 -82.18
N GLY A 517 20.58 -3.32 -82.84
CA GLY A 517 20.56 -2.29 -83.89
C GLY A 517 20.69 -0.87 -83.35
N LYS A 518 21.26 0.03 -84.15
CA LYS A 518 21.40 1.48 -83.83
C LYS A 518 20.08 2.14 -83.38
N SER A 519 18.93 1.64 -83.85
CA SER A 519 17.59 2.11 -83.43
C SER A 519 17.23 1.68 -82.00
N ALA A 520 17.52 0.43 -81.63
CA ALA A 520 17.25 -0.09 -80.29
C ALA A 520 18.08 0.63 -79.22
N VAL A 521 19.34 0.97 -79.53
CA VAL A 521 20.19 1.76 -78.63
C VAL A 521 19.62 3.15 -78.38
N LYS A 522 19.06 3.80 -79.42
CA LYS A 522 18.40 5.11 -79.28
C LYS A 522 17.17 5.04 -78.38
N GLU A 523 16.35 4.01 -78.56
CA GLU A 523 15.15 3.76 -77.74
C GLU A 523 15.53 3.49 -76.27
N LYS A 524 16.58 2.70 -76.03
CA LYS A 524 17.13 2.47 -74.69
C LYS A 524 17.57 3.75 -73.99
N PHE A 525 18.29 4.65 -74.67
CA PHE A 525 18.64 5.96 -74.10
C PHE A 525 17.41 6.81 -73.78
N THR A 526 16.45 6.91 -74.70
CA THR A 526 15.21 7.68 -74.45
C THR A 526 14.47 7.13 -73.23
N ARG A 527 14.27 5.81 -73.18
CA ARG A 527 13.59 5.13 -72.08
C ARG A 527 14.33 5.26 -70.75
N PHE A 528 15.67 5.22 -70.75
CA PHE A 528 16.48 5.45 -69.56
C PHE A 528 16.18 6.83 -68.95
N TYR A 529 16.23 7.90 -69.75
CA TYR A 529 15.99 9.25 -69.22
C TYR A 529 14.53 9.48 -68.83
N GLU A 530 13.56 8.89 -69.53
CA GLU A 530 12.15 8.93 -69.11
C GLU A 530 11.95 8.27 -67.74
N LEU A 531 12.51 7.08 -67.54
CA LEU A 531 12.48 6.40 -66.24
C LEU A 531 13.26 7.18 -65.17
N LEU A 532 14.34 7.88 -65.55
CA LEU A 532 15.13 8.68 -64.60
C LEU A 532 14.31 9.86 -64.11
N ASP A 533 13.63 10.56 -65.03
CA ASP A 533 12.72 11.66 -64.71
C ASP A 533 11.56 11.16 -63.80
N GLU A 534 11.00 9.98 -64.07
CA GLU A 534 9.99 9.35 -63.21
C GLU A 534 10.51 9.03 -61.80
N VAL A 535 11.74 8.50 -61.69
CA VAL A 535 12.36 8.20 -60.39
C VAL A 535 12.64 9.49 -59.63
N LEU A 536 13.18 10.51 -60.27
CA LEU A 536 13.43 11.81 -59.67
C LEU A 536 12.13 12.43 -59.16
N GLU A 537 11.08 12.43 -59.97
CA GLU A 537 9.78 12.98 -59.59
C GLU A 537 9.12 12.19 -58.45
N ARG A 538 9.26 10.86 -58.44
CA ARG A 538 8.79 10.02 -57.34
C ARG A 538 9.47 10.41 -56.02
N HIS A 539 10.79 10.58 -56.03
CA HIS A 539 11.53 10.85 -54.80
C HIS A 539 11.41 12.29 -54.30
N LYS A 540 11.00 13.24 -55.15
CA LYS A 540 10.55 14.56 -54.66
C LYS A 540 9.29 14.45 -53.79
N ASN A 541 8.40 13.52 -54.13
CA ASN A 541 7.11 13.33 -53.48
C ASN A 541 7.16 12.28 -52.34
N ALA A 542 8.11 11.34 -52.39
CA ALA A 542 8.34 10.30 -51.41
C ALA A 542 9.76 10.40 -50.88
N ARG A 543 9.91 11.07 -49.74
CA ARG A 543 11.20 11.25 -49.08
C ARG A 543 11.66 9.94 -48.44
N ILE A 544 12.97 9.76 -48.42
CA ILE A 544 13.63 8.60 -47.82
C ILE A 544 14.31 9.07 -46.55
N LEU A 545 14.15 8.31 -45.47
CA LEU A 545 14.91 8.46 -44.23
C LEU A 545 14.98 9.93 -43.76
N GLU A 546 13.81 10.57 -43.60
CA GLU A 546 13.74 12.00 -43.28
C GLU A 546 14.51 12.37 -41.99
N ASP A 547 14.52 11.47 -41.01
CA ASP A 547 15.15 11.68 -39.70
C ASP A 547 16.57 11.08 -39.61
N ASP A 548 17.12 10.57 -40.72
CA ASP A 548 18.39 9.81 -40.77
C ASP A 548 19.29 10.22 -41.92
N ASP A 549 20.00 11.34 -41.72
CA ASP A 549 20.89 11.94 -42.73
C ASP A 549 22.02 10.98 -43.15
N GLU A 550 22.64 10.27 -42.20
CA GLU A 550 23.74 9.34 -42.48
C GLU A 550 23.25 8.13 -43.29
N GLY A 551 22.16 7.49 -42.85
CA GLY A 551 21.55 6.39 -43.60
C GLY A 551 21.03 6.83 -44.98
N ARG A 552 20.52 8.07 -45.11
CA ARG A 552 20.09 8.64 -46.39
C ARG A 552 21.27 8.85 -47.34
N GLU A 553 22.39 9.38 -46.85
CA GLU A 553 23.62 9.54 -47.61
C GLU A 553 24.16 8.19 -48.10
N ASP A 554 24.20 7.18 -47.21
CA ASP A 554 24.65 5.82 -47.54
C ASP A 554 23.81 5.17 -48.64
N VAL A 555 22.48 5.29 -48.57
CA VAL A 555 21.59 4.79 -49.63
C VAL A 555 21.85 5.53 -50.94
N GLY A 556 22.08 6.84 -50.88
CA GLY A 556 22.41 7.66 -52.04
C GLY A 556 23.72 7.26 -52.71
N GLU A 557 24.77 7.04 -51.92
CA GLU A 557 26.07 6.57 -52.42
C GLU A 557 25.95 5.20 -53.09
N ASP A 558 25.17 4.29 -52.53
CA ASP A 558 24.93 2.97 -53.13
C ASP A 558 24.17 3.07 -54.46
N VAL A 559 23.18 3.97 -54.57
CA VAL A 559 22.48 4.25 -55.84
C VAL A 559 23.44 4.79 -56.89
N VAL A 560 24.31 5.75 -56.52
CA VAL A 560 25.31 6.32 -57.41
C VAL A 560 26.27 5.24 -57.91
N LYS A 561 26.81 4.41 -57.00
CA LYS A 561 27.72 3.30 -57.32
C LYS A 561 27.08 2.25 -58.22
N LEU A 562 25.75 2.11 -58.18
CA LEU A 562 25.01 1.16 -59.02
C LEU A 562 24.70 1.72 -60.42
N VAL A 563 24.15 2.93 -60.49
CA VAL A 563 23.61 3.50 -61.73
C VAL A 563 24.68 4.17 -62.59
N VAL A 564 25.56 4.97 -61.99
CA VAL A 564 26.50 5.83 -62.74
C VAL A 564 27.53 4.99 -63.52
N PRO A 565 28.21 3.98 -62.94
CA PRO A 565 29.15 3.15 -63.69
C PRO A 565 28.49 2.38 -64.84
N SER A 566 27.25 1.93 -64.65
CA SER A 566 26.47 1.24 -65.68
C SER A 566 26.17 2.17 -66.87
N LEU A 567 25.76 3.42 -66.59
CA LEU A 567 25.52 4.43 -67.61
C LEU A 567 26.79 4.82 -68.36
N VAL A 568 27.92 4.99 -67.65
CA VAL A 568 29.22 5.32 -68.25
C VAL A 568 29.68 4.22 -69.20
N ARG A 569 29.61 2.95 -68.75
CA ARG A 569 29.97 1.79 -69.58
C ARG A 569 29.10 1.69 -70.83
N PHE A 570 27.78 1.82 -70.68
CA PHE A 570 26.83 1.78 -71.80
C PHE A 570 27.07 2.92 -72.79
N THR A 571 27.27 4.13 -72.28
CA THR A 571 27.51 5.34 -73.09
C THR A 571 28.81 5.26 -73.88
N THR A 572 29.90 4.83 -73.24
CA THR A 572 31.21 4.70 -73.89
C THR A 572 31.17 3.66 -75.00
N LYS A 573 30.66 2.46 -74.68
CA LYS A 573 30.54 1.33 -75.62
C LYS A 573 29.75 1.67 -76.88
N HIS A 574 28.65 2.41 -76.75
CA HIS A 574 27.77 2.73 -77.89
C HIS A 574 28.19 4.00 -78.64
N LYS A 575 28.89 4.95 -77.99
CA LYS A 575 29.56 6.06 -78.68
C LYS A 575 30.65 5.55 -79.63
N GLU A 576 31.48 4.60 -79.20
CA GLU A 576 32.51 3.97 -80.04
C GLU A 576 31.92 3.24 -81.26
N LYS A 577 30.69 2.72 -81.15
CA LYS A 577 29.98 2.02 -82.25
C LYS A 577 29.20 2.95 -83.19
N GLU A 578 29.34 4.27 -83.05
CA GLU A 578 28.63 5.29 -83.83
C GLU A 578 27.12 5.02 -83.97
N PHE A 579 26.43 4.83 -82.85
CA PHE A 579 25.00 4.48 -82.85
C PHE A 579 24.08 5.56 -83.47
N SER A 580 24.53 6.81 -83.57
CA SER A 580 23.75 7.93 -84.13
C SER A 580 24.66 8.99 -84.76
N LYS A 581 24.18 9.62 -85.85
CA LYS A 581 24.81 10.82 -86.44
C LYS A 581 24.71 12.05 -85.54
N ASN A 582 23.67 12.12 -84.69
CA ASN A 582 23.48 13.15 -83.66
C ASN A 582 23.29 12.46 -82.29
N PRO A 583 24.36 12.08 -81.57
CA PRO A 583 24.27 11.46 -80.24
C PRO A 583 23.61 12.36 -79.19
N GLN A 584 23.80 13.68 -79.28
CA GLN A 584 23.25 14.68 -78.35
C GLN A 584 21.71 14.74 -78.33
N LYS A 585 21.04 14.25 -79.39
CA LYS A 585 19.58 14.15 -79.42
C LYS A 585 19.03 13.07 -78.47
N TYR A 586 19.83 12.03 -78.20
CA TYR A 586 19.41 10.86 -77.43
C TYR A 586 20.05 10.82 -76.03
N ILE A 587 21.29 11.31 -75.91
CA ILE A 587 21.97 11.47 -74.64
C ILE A 587 21.58 12.85 -74.08
N LYS A 588 20.49 12.90 -73.29
CA LYS A 588 19.94 14.16 -72.78
C LYS A 588 20.88 14.88 -71.80
N GLN A 589 21.68 14.15 -71.02
CA GLN A 589 22.51 14.69 -69.93
C GLN A 589 23.84 13.92 -69.80
N SER A 590 24.88 14.55 -69.24
CA SER A 590 26.15 13.88 -68.93
C SER A 590 26.01 12.91 -67.74
N SER A 591 26.92 11.95 -67.61
CA SER A 591 26.94 11.03 -66.45
C SER A 591 27.14 11.78 -65.13
N GLU A 592 27.92 12.86 -65.13
CA GLU A 592 28.14 13.73 -63.98
C GLU A 592 26.86 14.49 -63.59
N ALA A 593 26.06 14.94 -64.57
CA ALA A 593 24.77 15.57 -64.31
C ALA A 593 23.76 14.59 -63.71
N VAL A 594 23.74 13.34 -64.21
CA VAL A 594 22.91 12.27 -63.64
C VAL A 594 23.35 11.94 -62.21
N GLU A 595 24.66 11.86 -61.94
CA GLU A 595 25.18 11.68 -60.59
C GLU A 595 24.73 12.81 -59.65
N ALA A 596 24.86 14.07 -60.08
CA ALA A 596 24.43 15.22 -59.28
C ALA A 596 22.92 15.18 -58.98
N GLN A 597 22.10 14.78 -59.95
CA GLN A 597 20.65 14.61 -59.76
C GLN A 597 20.32 13.46 -58.80
N LEU A 598 20.99 12.32 -58.92
CA LEU A 598 20.80 11.19 -58.02
C LEU A 598 21.21 11.55 -56.59
N ARG A 599 22.36 12.21 -56.38
CA ARG A 599 22.79 12.70 -55.06
C ARG A 599 21.80 13.72 -54.48
N ALA A 600 21.22 14.59 -55.31
CA ALA A 600 20.27 15.60 -54.85
C ALA A 600 18.97 15.02 -54.29
N ILE A 601 18.62 13.77 -54.61
CA ILE A 601 17.47 13.07 -54.02
C ILE A 601 17.68 12.77 -52.52
N TYR A 602 18.93 12.59 -52.10
CA TYR A 602 19.30 12.12 -50.75
C TYR A 602 19.83 13.25 -49.87
N ARG A 603 19.69 14.51 -50.30
CA ARG A 603 20.14 15.69 -49.56
C ARG A 603 19.03 16.41 -48.85
#